data_AF-A0A653ZF55-F1
#
_entry.id   AF-A0A653ZF55-F1
#
_cell.length_a   1.000
_cell.length_b   1.000
_cell.length_c   1.000
_cell.angle_alpha   90.00
_cell.angle_beta   90.00
_cell.angle_gamma   90.00
#
_symmetry.space_group_name_H-M   'P 1'
#
loop_
_entity.id
_entity.type
_entity.pdbx_description
1 polymer ?
#
loop_
_entity_poly.entity_id
_entity_poly.type
_entity_poly.pdbx_seq_one_letter_code
_entity_poly.pdbx_strand_id
1 'polypeptide(L)'
;MDEKDVATHKSEGMAYQDYTSYLDANGLKGAKIGVYSNAPKDYYENGEYDEKLFEETIQVLRSEGATVVEDIDIPSFHREWSWGVPLYELKHSLDNYLSKLPSTIPVHSISELMEFNKNIAERALKYGQTKLERRKDFPNTLRNPEYLNARLEDIYFSQKQGIDFALEKYNLDAILFPSYIGSTICAKAGYPSIAMPAGYMDNGRPFGITLASAAFSEGALIKLAYAFEQATKHRKMPNLS
;
A
#
# COMPACT_ATOMS: atom_id res chain seq x y z
N MET A 1 15.27 4.29 -16.66
CA MET A 1 15.24 2.82 -16.46
C MET A 1 16.52 2.43 -15.76
N ASP A 2 16.45 1.52 -14.80
CA ASP A 2 17.63 1.02 -14.07
C ASP A 2 17.91 -0.43 -14.50
N GLU A 3 19.03 -0.64 -15.20
CA GLU A 3 19.45 -1.97 -15.66
C GLU A 3 19.68 -2.97 -14.52
N LYS A 4 19.88 -2.48 -13.28
CA LYS A 4 20.06 -3.32 -12.09
C LYS A 4 18.74 -3.73 -11.45
N ASP A 5 17.62 -3.16 -11.88
CA ASP A 5 16.28 -3.50 -11.40
C ASP A 5 15.31 -3.75 -12.56
N VAL A 6 15.10 -5.03 -12.86
CA VAL A 6 14.21 -5.52 -13.91
C VAL A 6 12.77 -5.01 -13.73
N ALA A 7 12.33 -4.71 -12.49
CA ALA A 7 10.99 -4.19 -12.25
C ALA A 7 10.76 -2.82 -12.93
N THR A 8 11.82 -2.01 -13.08
CA THR A 8 11.72 -0.67 -13.68
C THR A 8 11.34 -0.71 -15.15
N HIS A 9 11.66 -1.79 -15.88
CA HIS A 9 11.26 -1.94 -17.29
C HIS A 9 9.74 -1.97 -17.49
N LYS A 10 8.97 -2.33 -16.46
CA LYS A 10 7.51 -2.32 -16.56
C LYS A 10 6.93 -0.92 -16.73
N SER A 11 7.65 0.14 -16.36
CA SER A 11 7.20 1.54 -16.50
C SER A 11 7.76 2.24 -17.73
N GLU A 12 8.41 1.51 -18.64
CA GLU A 12 8.97 2.07 -19.88
C GLU A 12 7.87 2.77 -20.71
N GLY A 13 8.09 4.05 -21.03
CA GLY A 13 7.11 4.88 -21.74
C GLY A 13 5.91 5.37 -20.91
N MET A 14 5.76 4.94 -19.65
CA MET A 14 4.66 5.33 -18.77
C MET A 14 5.10 6.22 -17.60
N ALA A 15 6.40 6.27 -17.29
CA ALA A 15 6.94 7.10 -16.23
C ALA A 15 6.94 8.60 -16.62
N TYR A 16 6.38 9.44 -15.75
CA TYR A 16 6.46 10.90 -15.87
C TYR A 16 7.74 11.44 -15.23
N GLN A 17 8.35 12.43 -15.88
CA GLN A 17 9.55 13.09 -15.33
C GLN A 17 9.21 14.17 -14.29
N ASP A 18 8.02 14.77 -14.38
CA ASP A 18 7.57 15.82 -13.47
C ASP A 18 6.09 15.59 -13.12
N TYR A 19 5.83 15.27 -11.85
CA TYR A 19 4.47 15.09 -11.34
C TYR A 19 3.84 16.40 -10.89
N THR A 20 4.59 17.51 -10.80
CA THR A 20 4.04 18.80 -10.37
C THR A 20 3.04 19.38 -11.37
N SER A 21 3.12 18.98 -12.64
CA SER A 21 2.13 19.32 -13.66
C SER A 21 0.73 18.73 -13.38
N TYR A 22 0.63 17.77 -12.47
CA TYR A 22 -0.64 17.18 -12.04
C TYR A 22 -1.27 17.90 -10.84
N LEU A 23 -0.60 18.91 -10.26
CA LEU A 23 -1.14 19.70 -9.14
C LEU A 23 -2.21 20.68 -9.63
N ASP A 24 -3.42 20.16 -9.81
CA ASP A 24 -4.59 20.90 -10.28
C ASP A 24 -5.68 20.89 -9.19
N ALA A 25 -5.99 22.07 -8.64
CA ALA A 25 -7.01 22.21 -7.60
C ALA A 25 -8.41 21.81 -8.09
N ASN A 26 -8.66 21.79 -9.40
CA ASN A 26 -9.93 21.32 -9.99
C ASN A 26 -9.87 19.84 -10.38
N GLY A 27 -8.85 19.10 -9.94
CA GLY A 27 -8.58 17.73 -10.36
C GLY A 27 -9.71 16.72 -10.11
N LEU A 28 -10.62 17.00 -9.19
CA LEU A 28 -11.81 16.18 -8.91
C LEU A 28 -12.96 16.40 -9.91
N LYS A 29 -12.97 17.50 -10.66
CA LYS A 29 -14.08 17.84 -11.55
C LYS A 29 -14.20 16.82 -12.68
N GLY A 30 -15.31 16.08 -12.69
CA GLY A 30 -15.59 15.05 -13.68
C GLY A 30 -14.93 13.70 -13.40
N ALA A 31 -14.15 13.57 -12.31
CA ALA A 31 -13.58 12.30 -11.89
C ALA A 31 -14.66 11.32 -11.42
N LYS A 32 -14.43 10.02 -11.57
CA LYS A 32 -15.30 8.95 -11.07
C LYS A 32 -14.59 8.17 -9.98
N ILE A 33 -15.10 8.26 -8.75
CA ILE A 33 -14.47 7.66 -7.57
C ILE A 33 -15.42 6.62 -6.97
N GLY A 34 -14.94 5.39 -6.82
CA GLY A 34 -15.69 4.32 -6.16
C GLY A 34 -15.37 4.26 -4.67
N VAL A 35 -16.38 4.21 -3.81
CA VAL A 35 -16.21 4.12 -2.35
C VAL A 35 -16.33 2.68 -1.91
N TYR A 36 -15.25 2.17 -1.32
CA TYR A 36 -15.24 0.83 -0.73
C TYR A 36 -15.73 0.88 0.73
N SER A 37 -16.90 0.28 1.00
CA SER A 37 -17.54 0.27 2.32
C SER A 37 -17.64 -1.12 2.95
N ASN A 38 -17.16 -2.18 2.29
CA ASN A 38 -17.35 -3.55 2.76
C ASN A 38 -16.18 -4.07 3.64
N ALA A 39 -15.61 -3.24 4.51
CA ALA A 39 -14.51 -3.68 5.39
C ALA A 39 -14.98 -4.69 6.47
N PRO A 40 -14.06 -5.51 7.05
CA PRO A 40 -14.41 -6.41 8.14
C PRO A 40 -14.99 -5.67 9.33
N LYS A 41 -15.97 -6.29 10.02
CA LYS A 41 -16.63 -5.70 11.20
C LYS A 41 -15.65 -5.21 12.27
N ASP A 42 -14.62 -6.01 12.56
CA ASP A 42 -13.59 -5.66 13.55
C ASP A 42 -12.84 -4.37 13.20
N TYR A 43 -12.74 -4.00 11.92
CA TYR A 43 -12.16 -2.71 11.52
C TYR A 43 -13.06 -1.53 11.91
N TYR A 44 -14.38 -1.66 11.78
CA TYR A 44 -15.31 -0.60 12.18
C TYR A 44 -15.40 -0.43 13.70
N GLU A 45 -15.06 -1.47 14.47
CA GLU A 45 -15.17 -1.49 15.93
C GLU A 45 -13.83 -1.26 16.66
N ASN A 46 -12.70 -1.17 15.95
CA ASN A 46 -11.36 -1.05 16.56
C ASN A 46 -10.98 0.36 17.05
N GLY A 47 -11.87 1.35 16.88
CA GLY A 47 -11.61 2.75 17.24
C GLY A 47 -10.63 3.49 16.32
N GLU A 48 -10.37 2.95 15.12
CA GLU A 48 -9.55 3.56 14.08
C GLU A 48 -10.36 4.05 12.87
N TYR A 49 -11.67 3.77 12.86
CA TYR A 49 -12.63 4.26 11.88
C TYR A 49 -13.51 5.34 12.48
N ASP A 50 -13.81 6.37 11.69
CA ASP A 50 -14.74 7.44 12.04
C ASP A 50 -15.72 7.62 10.87
N GLU A 51 -16.96 7.18 11.08
CA GLU A 51 -18.01 7.19 10.08
C GLU A 51 -18.31 8.60 9.59
N LYS A 52 -18.39 9.55 10.52
CA LYS A 52 -18.71 10.94 10.21
C LYS A 52 -17.65 11.57 9.33
N LEU A 53 -16.36 11.41 9.67
CA LEU A 53 -15.26 11.95 8.87
C LEU A 53 -15.19 11.28 7.48
N PHE A 54 -15.53 10.00 7.38
CA PHE A 54 -15.58 9.30 6.11
C PHE A 54 -16.75 9.78 5.23
N GLU A 55 -17.93 9.96 5.80
CA GLU A 55 -19.08 10.56 5.09
C GLU A 55 -18.80 12.01 4.65
N GLU A 56 -18.21 12.83 5.53
CA GLU A 56 -17.79 14.20 5.19
C GLU A 56 -16.80 14.21 4.01
N THR A 57 -15.83 13.28 4.01
CA THR A 57 -14.91 13.09 2.89
C THR A 57 -15.66 12.83 1.58
N ILE A 58 -16.64 11.91 1.60
CA ILE A 58 -17.44 11.59 0.42
C ILE A 58 -18.22 12.82 -0.07
N GLN A 59 -18.76 13.63 0.84
CA GLN A 59 -19.44 14.87 0.46
C GLN A 59 -18.51 15.90 -0.18
N VAL A 60 -17.27 16.04 0.31
CA VAL A 60 -16.27 16.92 -0.31
C VAL A 60 -15.96 16.46 -1.74
N LEU A 61 -15.75 15.15 -1.96
CA LEU A 61 -15.50 14.65 -3.32
C LEU A 61 -16.63 15.04 -4.29
N ARG A 62 -17.89 14.93 -3.84
CA ARG A 62 -19.06 15.36 -4.62
C ARG A 62 -19.09 16.86 -4.85
N SER A 63 -18.83 17.68 -3.83
CA SER A 63 -18.89 19.14 -3.94
C SER A 63 -17.81 19.69 -4.88
N GLU A 64 -16.65 19.03 -4.93
CA GLU A 64 -15.56 19.34 -5.87
C GLU A 64 -15.80 18.79 -7.29
N GLY A 65 -16.96 18.19 -7.55
CA GLY A 65 -17.43 17.80 -8.87
C GLY A 65 -17.06 16.39 -9.31
N ALA A 66 -16.65 15.51 -8.39
CA ALA A 66 -16.49 14.10 -8.69
C ALA A 66 -17.85 13.38 -8.68
N THR A 67 -18.02 12.43 -9.60
CA THR A 67 -19.07 11.42 -9.52
C THR A 67 -18.63 10.34 -8.56
N VAL A 68 -19.41 10.12 -7.50
CA VAL A 68 -19.12 9.09 -6.50
C VAL A 68 -20.04 7.89 -6.68
N VAL A 69 -19.46 6.70 -6.81
CA VAL A 69 -20.17 5.42 -6.80
C VAL A 69 -19.95 4.76 -5.45
N GLU A 70 -20.99 4.67 -4.63
CA GLU A 70 -20.89 4.05 -3.30
C GLU A 70 -21.03 2.53 -3.35
N ASP A 71 -20.54 1.88 -2.30
CA ASP A 71 -20.65 0.43 -2.06
C ASP A 71 -20.13 -0.41 -3.23
N ILE A 72 -18.97 -0.03 -3.75
CA ILE A 72 -18.33 -0.81 -4.80
C ILE A 72 -17.87 -2.17 -4.29
N ASP A 73 -17.96 -3.16 -5.17
CA ASP A 73 -17.56 -4.53 -4.88
C ASP A 73 -16.13 -4.81 -5.33
N ILE A 74 -15.36 -5.45 -4.45
CA ILE A 74 -14.04 -6.01 -4.71
C ILE A 74 -14.10 -7.48 -4.31
N PRO A 75 -14.34 -8.41 -5.26
CA PRO A 75 -14.65 -9.81 -4.98
C PRO A 75 -13.61 -10.53 -4.12
N SER A 76 -12.34 -10.22 -4.33
CA SER A 76 -11.23 -10.85 -3.63
C SER A 76 -10.91 -10.24 -2.27
N PHE A 77 -11.57 -9.15 -1.87
CA PHE A 77 -11.12 -8.35 -0.72
C PHE A 77 -11.00 -9.18 0.57
N HIS A 78 -12.03 -9.97 0.85
CA HIS A 78 -12.15 -10.80 2.07
C HIS A 78 -11.45 -12.16 1.97
N ARG A 79 -10.68 -12.42 0.91
CA ARG A 79 -9.94 -13.67 0.80
C ARG A 79 -8.89 -13.77 1.91
N GLU A 80 -8.49 -15.00 2.22
CA GLU A 80 -7.33 -15.20 3.08
C GLU A 80 -6.05 -14.78 2.34
N TRP A 81 -5.42 -13.70 2.82
CA TRP A 81 -4.18 -13.19 2.28
C TRP A 81 -2.98 -13.86 2.95
N SER A 82 -2.28 -14.69 2.20
CA SER A 82 -1.09 -15.41 2.70
C SER A 82 0.15 -14.51 2.78
N TRP A 83 1.01 -14.80 3.76
CA TRP A 83 2.36 -14.26 3.90
C TRP A 83 3.41 -15.06 3.10
N GLY A 84 2.98 -15.97 2.22
CA GLY A 84 3.85 -16.85 1.45
C GLY A 84 4.95 -16.09 0.70
N VAL A 85 4.58 -15.12 -0.14
CA VAL A 85 5.53 -14.34 -0.95
C VAL A 85 6.64 -13.68 -0.11
N PRO A 86 6.34 -12.80 0.88
CA PRO A 86 7.40 -12.16 1.67
C PRO A 86 8.18 -13.15 2.56
N LEU A 87 7.62 -14.32 2.88
CA LEU A 87 8.34 -15.36 3.62
C LEU A 87 9.45 -15.98 2.76
N TYR A 88 9.15 -16.34 1.52
CA TYR A 88 10.12 -16.94 0.58
C TYR A 88 11.11 -15.91 0.02
N GLU A 89 10.65 -14.70 -0.30
CA GLU A 89 11.50 -13.68 -0.94
C GLU A 89 12.50 -13.06 0.04
N LEU A 90 12.14 -12.84 1.32
CA LEU A 90 13.01 -12.11 2.23
C LEU A 90 14.38 -12.78 2.42
N LYS A 91 14.41 -14.11 2.61
CA LYS A 91 15.69 -14.82 2.77
C LYS A 91 16.56 -14.65 1.52
N HIS A 92 15.98 -14.90 0.35
CA HIS A 92 16.68 -14.77 -0.93
C HIS A 92 17.22 -13.35 -1.15
N SER A 93 16.34 -12.35 -1.03
CA SER A 93 16.66 -10.95 -1.31
C SER A 93 17.65 -10.39 -0.30
N LEU A 94 17.50 -10.72 0.99
CA LEU A 94 18.41 -10.26 2.03
C LEU A 94 19.81 -10.88 1.88
N ASP A 95 19.93 -12.19 1.65
CA ASP A 95 21.23 -12.83 1.42
C ASP A 95 21.92 -12.27 0.15
N ASN A 96 21.17 -12.04 -0.94
CA ASN A 96 21.72 -11.45 -2.16
C ASN A 96 22.15 -9.98 -1.99
N TYR A 97 21.48 -9.22 -1.13
CA TYR A 97 21.89 -7.87 -0.77
C TYR A 97 23.15 -7.88 0.10
N LEU A 98 23.13 -8.64 1.21
CA LEU A 98 24.22 -8.67 2.19
C LEU A 98 25.54 -9.20 1.59
N SER A 99 25.46 -10.20 0.71
CA SER A 99 26.65 -10.76 0.04
C SER A 99 27.37 -9.79 -0.89
N LYS A 100 26.72 -8.70 -1.31
CA LYS A 100 27.30 -7.65 -2.16
C LYS A 100 27.89 -6.48 -1.38
N LEU A 101 27.72 -6.46 -0.05
CA LEU A 101 28.27 -5.39 0.78
C LEU A 101 29.82 -5.45 0.77
N PRO A 102 30.49 -4.30 0.97
CA PRO A 102 31.95 -4.27 1.11
C PRO A 102 32.43 -5.18 2.25
N SER A 103 33.60 -5.79 2.08
CA SER A 103 34.19 -6.71 3.08
C SER A 103 34.51 -6.06 4.44
N THR A 104 34.43 -4.73 4.53
CA THR A 104 34.56 -3.99 5.79
C THR A 104 33.30 -4.09 6.67
N ILE A 105 32.18 -4.55 6.12
CA ILE A 105 30.94 -4.78 6.86
C ILE A 105 30.96 -6.18 7.46
N PRO A 106 30.61 -6.37 8.74
CA PRO A 106 30.77 -7.67 9.42
C PRO A 106 29.66 -8.70 9.13
N VAL A 107 28.70 -8.39 8.25
CA VAL A 107 27.50 -9.20 8.01
C VAL A 107 27.23 -9.33 6.51
N HIS A 108 27.29 -10.55 6.01
CA HIS A 108 27.10 -10.91 4.61
C HIS A 108 26.03 -11.98 4.36
N SER A 109 25.33 -12.42 5.41
CA SER A 109 24.22 -13.38 5.31
C SER A 109 23.21 -13.20 6.45
N ILE A 110 22.01 -13.77 6.29
CA ILE A 110 21.00 -13.83 7.36
C ILE A 110 21.53 -14.58 8.60
N SER A 111 22.41 -15.57 8.41
CA SER A 111 23.00 -16.32 9.52
C SER A 111 23.99 -15.45 10.30
N GLU A 112 24.84 -14.70 9.61
CA GLU A 112 25.75 -13.74 10.24
C GLU A 112 25.00 -12.61 10.92
N LEU A 113 23.90 -12.12 10.33
CA LEU A 113 23.03 -11.11 10.94
C LEU A 113 22.47 -11.61 12.27
N MET A 114 21.97 -12.85 12.31
CA MET A 114 21.43 -13.45 13.53
C MET A 114 22.49 -13.60 14.62
N GLU A 115 23.72 -13.95 14.25
CA GLU A 115 24.83 -14.08 15.20
C GLU A 115 25.32 -12.72 15.69
N PHE A 116 25.42 -11.74 14.79
CA PHE A 116 25.70 -10.36 15.12
C PHE A 116 24.70 -9.82 16.15
N ASN A 117 23.39 -10.05 15.93
CA ASN A 117 22.35 -9.62 16.86
C ASN A 117 22.51 -10.25 18.26
N LYS A 118 22.92 -11.53 18.35
CA LYS A 118 23.16 -12.18 19.65
C LYS A 118 24.32 -11.55 20.40
N ASN A 119 25.39 -11.16 19.69
CA ASN A 119 26.55 -10.50 20.29
C ASN A 119 26.22 -9.11 20.87
N ILE A 120 25.10 -8.51 20.44
CA ILE A 120 24.59 -7.23 20.96
C ILE A 120 23.13 -7.36 21.45
N ALA A 121 22.79 -8.51 22.04
CA ALA A 121 21.40 -8.89 22.36
C ALA A 121 20.62 -7.84 23.16
N GLU A 122 21.26 -7.19 24.14
CA GLU A 122 20.63 -6.14 24.94
C GLU A 122 20.08 -4.98 24.07
N ARG A 123 20.76 -4.69 22.96
CA ARG A 123 20.40 -3.62 22.02
C ARG A 123 19.55 -4.11 20.87
N ALA A 124 19.83 -5.31 20.36
CA ALA A 124 19.23 -5.82 19.12
C ALA A 124 18.04 -6.76 19.31
N LEU A 125 17.88 -7.37 20.50
CA LEU A 125 16.94 -8.47 20.73
C LEU A 125 15.87 -8.17 21.80
N LYS A 126 15.46 -6.90 21.97
CA LYS A 126 14.37 -6.51 22.88
C LYS A 126 13.09 -7.34 22.69
N TYR A 127 12.76 -7.69 21.45
CA TYR A 127 11.60 -8.52 21.09
C TYR A 127 12.01 -9.86 20.44
N GLY A 128 13.29 -10.23 20.54
CA GLY A 128 13.86 -11.39 19.87
C GLY A 128 13.99 -11.25 18.35
N GLN A 129 14.32 -12.37 17.69
CA GLN A 129 14.52 -12.45 16.24
C GLN A 129 13.88 -13.69 15.60
N THR A 130 12.79 -14.18 16.17
CA THR A 130 12.08 -15.40 15.74
C THR A 130 11.68 -15.39 14.26
N LYS A 131 11.40 -14.21 13.70
CA LYS A 131 11.11 -14.03 12.27
C LYS A 131 12.34 -14.25 11.36
N LEU A 132 13.55 -13.97 11.84
CA LEU A 132 14.79 -14.30 11.11
C LEU A 132 15.10 -15.78 11.27
N GLU A 133 14.97 -16.31 12.49
CA GLU A 133 15.19 -17.73 12.80
C GLU A 133 14.29 -18.64 11.95
N ARG A 134 12.98 -18.36 11.90
CA ARG A 134 12.04 -19.11 11.05
C ARG A 134 12.44 -19.10 9.58
N ARG A 135 13.02 -18.00 9.09
CA ARG A 135 13.35 -17.83 7.67
C ARG A 135 14.70 -18.40 7.29
N LYS A 136 15.64 -18.49 8.23
CA LYS A 136 16.97 -19.06 7.99
C LYS A 136 16.87 -20.46 7.39
N ASP A 137 15.97 -21.28 7.94
CA ASP A 137 15.80 -22.68 7.56
C ASP A 137 14.78 -22.88 6.43
N PHE A 138 14.18 -21.81 5.92
CA PHE A 138 13.26 -21.90 4.78
C PHE A 138 14.06 -22.24 3.51
N PRO A 139 13.72 -23.34 2.80
CA PRO A 139 14.45 -23.76 1.61
C PRO A 139 14.29 -22.70 0.52
N ASN A 140 15.38 -22.02 0.18
CA ASN A 140 15.38 -21.00 -0.85
C ASN A 140 15.40 -21.66 -2.23
N THR A 141 14.23 -21.80 -2.84
CA THR A 141 14.17 -21.70 -4.30
C THR A 141 12.97 -20.85 -4.65
N LEU A 142 13.17 -19.75 -5.39
CA LEU A 142 12.10 -19.02 -6.07
C LEU A 142 11.38 -19.90 -7.14
N ARG A 143 11.66 -21.21 -7.14
CA ARG A 143 11.05 -22.28 -7.94
C ARG A 143 10.15 -23.18 -7.08
N ASN A 144 10.04 -22.91 -5.79
CA ASN A 144 9.20 -23.67 -4.87
C ASN A 144 7.72 -23.55 -5.33
N PRO A 145 6.98 -24.67 -5.49
CA PRO A 145 5.60 -24.63 -5.97
C PRO A 145 4.67 -23.79 -5.10
N GLU A 146 4.83 -23.83 -3.78
CA GLU A 146 4.01 -23.06 -2.84
C GLU A 146 4.27 -21.55 -2.99
N TYR A 147 5.53 -21.14 -3.20
CA TYR A 147 5.88 -19.76 -3.52
C TYR A 147 5.25 -19.32 -4.84
N LEU A 148 5.42 -20.10 -5.90
CA LEU A 148 4.90 -19.76 -7.23
C LEU A 148 3.38 -19.64 -7.20
N ASN A 149 2.68 -20.58 -6.54
CA ASN A 149 1.24 -20.51 -6.37
C ASN A 149 0.82 -19.28 -5.56
N ALA A 150 1.46 -19.02 -4.42
CA ALA A 150 1.17 -17.84 -3.60
C ALA A 150 1.37 -16.53 -4.40
N ARG A 151 2.42 -16.46 -5.23
CA ARG A 151 2.70 -15.29 -6.06
C ARG A 151 1.66 -15.10 -7.17
N LEU A 152 1.28 -16.19 -7.85
CA LEU A 152 0.24 -16.15 -8.88
C LEU A 152 -1.12 -15.74 -8.31
N GLU A 153 -1.49 -16.30 -7.16
CA GLU A 153 -2.72 -15.93 -6.47
C GLU A 153 -2.69 -14.48 -6.00
N ASP A 154 -1.61 -14.03 -5.37
CA ASP A 154 -1.46 -12.64 -4.94
C ASP A 154 -1.73 -11.68 -6.10
N ILE A 155 -1.08 -11.91 -7.26
CA ILE A 155 -1.25 -11.08 -8.46
C ILE A 155 -2.69 -11.17 -8.97
N TYR A 156 -3.19 -12.38 -9.24
CA TYR A 156 -4.52 -12.57 -9.85
C TYR A 156 -5.63 -11.96 -9.00
N PHE A 157 -5.61 -12.21 -7.70
CA PHE A 157 -6.67 -11.75 -6.81
C PHE A 157 -6.56 -10.27 -6.46
N SER A 158 -5.36 -9.69 -6.41
CA SER A 158 -5.21 -8.26 -6.14
C SER A 158 -5.44 -7.37 -7.36
N GLN A 159 -5.16 -7.88 -8.56
CA GLN A 159 -5.35 -7.18 -9.83
C GLN A 159 -6.73 -7.54 -10.42
N LYS A 160 -6.80 -8.63 -11.18
CA LYS A 160 -7.97 -9.03 -12.00
C LYS A 160 -9.26 -9.31 -11.21
N GLN A 161 -9.17 -9.77 -9.97
CA GLN A 161 -10.35 -9.92 -9.08
C GLN A 161 -10.39 -8.88 -7.97
N GLY A 162 -9.47 -7.91 -8.01
CA GLY A 162 -9.27 -6.91 -7.00
C GLY A 162 -9.49 -5.51 -7.57
N ILE A 163 -8.41 -4.73 -7.64
CA ILE A 163 -8.45 -3.33 -8.05
C ILE A 163 -8.97 -3.16 -9.49
N ASP A 164 -8.47 -3.95 -10.46
CA ASP A 164 -8.89 -3.82 -11.86
C ASP A 164 -10.38 -4.14 -12.03
N PHE A 165 -10.86 -5.19 -11.33
CA PHE A 165 -12.27 -5.56 -11.39
C PHE A 165 -13.18 -4.39 -11.00
N ALA A 166 -12.87 -3.72 -9.89
CA ALA A 166 -13.66 -2.59 -9.42
C ALA A 166 -13.54 -1.38 -10.37
N LEU A 167 -12.32 -1.05 -10.81
CA LEU A 167 -12.12 0.07 -11.75
C LEU A 167 -12.90 -0.15 -13.06
N GLU A 168 -12.84 -1.36 -13.64
CA GLU A 168 -13.50 -1.69 -14.90
C GLU A 168 -15.02 -1.80 -14.75
N LYS A 169 -15.52 -2.55 -13.76
CA LYS A 169 -16.95 -2.82 -13.55
C LYS A 169 -17.74 -1.53 -13.35
N TYR A 170 -17.17 -0.58 -12.60
CA TYR A 170 -17.82 0.67 -12.25
C TYR A 170 -17.33 1.87 -13.08
N ASN A 171 -16.39 1.65 -14.02
CA ASN A 171 -15.79 2.68 -14.88
C ASN A 171 -15.22 3.86 -14.05
N LEU A 172 -14.29 3.56 -13.15
CA LEU A 172 -13.74 4.49 -12.17
C LEU A 172 -12.33 4.94 -12.54
N ASP A 173 -11.99 6.17 -12.14
CA ASP A 173 -10.62 6.69 -12.17
C ASP A 173 -9.82 6.26 -10.93
N ALA A 174 -10.51 6.11 -9.79
CA ALA A 174 -9.90 5.69 -8.53
C ALA A 174 -10.90 5.02 -7.57
N ILE A 175 -10.36 4.31 -6.59
CA ILE A 175 -11.08 3.70 -5.48
C ILE A 175 -10.69 4.43 -4.18
N LEU A 176 -11.69 4.88 -3.43
CA LEU A 176 -11.57 5.42 -2.09
C LEU A 176 -11.73 4.30 -1.05
N PHE A 177 -10.72 4.18 -0.19
CA PHE A 177 -10.71 3.31 0.97
C PHE A 177 -10.67 4.13 2.26
N PRO A 178 -11.42 3.74 3.32
CA PRO A 178 -11.24 4.32 4.63
C PRO A 178 -9.89 3.90 5.24
N SER A 179 -9.13 4.86 5.76
CA SER A 179 -7.84 4.62 6.41
C SER A 179 -6.91 3.72 5.58
N TYR A 180 -6.37 2.65 6.18
CA TYR A 180 -5.43 1.71 5.56
C TYR A 180 -6.09 0.46 4.95
N ILE A 181 -7.42 0.39 4.87
CA ILE A 181 -8.11 -0.89 4.63
C ILE A 181 -7.76 -1.50 3.26
N GLY A 182 -7.48 -0.68 2.25
CA GLY A 182 -7.03 -1.12 0.92
C GLY A 182 -5.54 -1.46 0.81
N SER A 183 -4.73 -1.28 1.85
CA SER A 183 -3.26 -1.37 1.77
C SER A 183 -2.76 -2.73 1.29
N THR A 184 -3.28 -3.83 1.84
CA THR A 184 -2.86 -5.20 1.49
C THR A 184 -3.10 -5.50 0.00
N ILE A 185 -4.30 -5.18 -0.49
CA ILE A 185 -4.67 -5.48 -1.88
C ILE A 185 -3.89 -4.59 -2.85
N CYS A 186 -3.71 -3.30 -2.56
CA CYS A 186 -2.91 -2.39 -3.39
C CYS A 186 -1.44 -2.81 -3.44
N ALA A 187 -0.86 -3.17 -2.29
CA ALA A 187 0.54 -3.60 -2.19
C ALA A 187 0.79 -4.90 -2.95
N LYS A 188 -0.12 -5.88 -2.87
CA LYS A 188 -0.02 -7.13 -3.62
C LYS A 188 -0.19 -6.94 -5.12
N ALA A 189 -1.05 -6.00 -5.53
CA ALA A 189 -1.22 -5.64 -6.94
C ALA A 189 0.02 -4.94 -7.50
N GLY A 190 0.80 -4.27 -6.65
CA GLY A 190 1.89 -3.39 -7.06
C GLY A 190 1.36 -2.09 -7.68
N TYR A 191 0.20 -1.64 -7.24
CA TYR A 191 -0.52 -0.49 -7.80
C TYR A 191 -0.36 0.75 -6.92
N PRO A 192 -0.46 1.96 -7.50
CA PRO A 192 -0.30 3.18 -6.75
C PRO A 192 -1.49 3.42 -5.81
N SER A 193 -1.16 3.79 -4.57
CA SER A 193 -2.11 4.25 -3.55
C SER A 193 -1.55 5.47 -2.83
N ILE A 194 -2.38 6.46 -2.53
CA ILE A 194 -2.00 7.69 -1.83
C ILE A 194 -2.90 7.91 -0.61
N ALA A 195 -2.27 8.07 0.56
CA ALA A 195 -2.96 8.36 1.81
C ALA A 195 -3.07 9.88 2.02
N MET A 196 -4.24 10.35 2.45
CA MET A 196 -4.52 11.77 2.69
C MET A 196 -5.17 11.97 4.06
N PRO A 197 -4.86 13.07 4.78
CA PRO A 197 -5.56 13.43 6.01
C PRO A 197 -7.04 13.76 5.72
N ALA A 198 -7.94 13.16 6.48
CA ALA A 198 -9.40 13.32 6.36
C ALA A 198 -10.03 13.97 7.60
N GLY A 199 -9.22 14.40 8.57
CA GLY A 199 -9.69 15.05 9.79
C GLY A 199 -9.07 14.46 11.05
N TYR A 200 -9.73 14.71 12.17
CA TYR A 200 -9.32 14.24 13.50
C TYR A 200 -10.56 13.75 14.23
N MET A 201 -10.47 12.56 14.78
CA MET A 201 -11.50 11.97 15.65
C MET A 201 -11.67 12.81 16.93
N ASP A 202 -12.76 12.59 17.66
CA ASP A 202 -13.05 13.30 18.92
C ASP A 202 -11.93 13.17 19.98
N ASN A 203 -11.19 12.07 19.96
CA ASN A 203 -10.04 11.83 20.83
C ASN A 203 -8.74 12.51 20.37
N GLY A 204 -8.79 13.30 19.28
CA GLY A 204 -7.65 13.98 18.68
C GLY A 204 -6.78 13.11 17.76
N ARG A 205 -7.12 11.83 17.57
CA ARG A 205 -6.41 10.94 16.64
C ARG A 205 -6.65 11.38 15.19
N PRO A 206 -5.62 11.50 14.34
CA PRO A 206 -5.80 11.75 12.92
C PRO A 206 -6.57 10.61 12.26
N PHE A 207 -7.57 10.94 11.45
CA PHE A 207 -8.22 10.02 10.53
C PHE A 207 -7.75 10.34 9.11
N GLY A 208 -7.58 9.30 8.29
CA GLY A 208 -7.13 9.44 6.91
C GLY A 208 -7.93 8.56 5.98
N ILE A 209 -7.81 8.85 4.70
CA ILE A 209 -8.35 8.05 3.60
C ILE A 209 -7.23 7.66 2.64
N THR A 210 -7.45 6.62 1.84
CA THR A 210 -6.52 6.21 0.81
C THR A 210 -7.24 6.16 -0.53
N LEU A 211 -6.70 6.83 -1.55
CA LEU A 211 -7.10 6.59 -2.94
C LEU A 211 -6.15 5.58 -3.58
N ALA A 212 -6.68 4.66 -4.36
CA ALA A 212 -5.92 3.72 -5.19
C ALA A 212 -6.39 3.77 -6.65
N SER A 213 -5.51 3.46 -7.59
CA SER A 213 -5.81 3.46 -9.02
C SER A 213 -5.06 2.34 -9.75
N ALA A 214 -5.24 2.22 -11.06
CA ALA A 214 -4.55 1.23 -11.88
C ALA A 214 -3.02 1.45 -11.89
N ALA A 215 -2.26 0.43 -12.29
CA ALA A 215 -0.81 0.55 -12.48
C ALA A 215 -0.43 1.78 -13.33
N PHE A 216 0.65 2.47 -12.95
CA PHE A 216 1.22 3.62 -13.66
C PHE A 216 0.29 4.84 -13.78
N SER A 217 -0.70 4.94 -12.89
CA SER A 217 -1.69 6.04 -12.86
C SER A 217 -1.33 7.14 -11.84
N GLU A 218 -0.07 7.24 -11.40
CA GLU A 218 0.36 8.14 -10.32
C GLU A 218 0.01 9.59 -10.60
N GLY A 219 0.14 10.06 -11.84
CA GLY A 219 -0.22 11.44 -12.20
C GLY A 219 -1.71 11.73 -11.97
N ALA A 220 -2.60 10.84 -12.43
CA ALA A 220 -4.03 10.99 -12.19
C ALA A 220 -4.35 10.92 -10.68
N LEU A 221 -3.73 9.97 -9.98
CA LEU A 221 -3.92 9.79 -8.54
C LEU A 221 -3.48 11.03 -7.74
N ILE A 222 -2.33 11.63 -8.09
CA ILE A 222 -1.82 12.88 -7.50
C ILE A 222 -2.77 14.04 -7.78
N LYS A 223 -3.31 14.15 -9.00
CA LYS A 223 -4.28 15.18 -9.36
C LYS A 223 -5.54 15.12 -8.47
N LEU A 224 -6.10 13.92 -8.29
CA LEU A 224 -7.27 13.72 -7.42
C LEU A 224 -6.95 14.06 -5.97
N ALA A 225 -5.80 13.58 -5.47
CA ALA A 225 -5.39 13.80 -4.10
C ALA A 225 -5.09 15.27 -3.79
N TYR A 226 -4.43 15.96 -4.71
CA TYR A 226 -4.12 17.38 -4.57
C TYR A 226 -5.39 18.23 -4.52
N ALA A 227 -6.36 17.98 -5.40
CA ALA A 227 -7.64 18.68 -5.37
C ALA A 227 -8.38 18.47 -4.04
N PHE A 228 -8.44 17.24 -3.53
CA PHE A 228 -9.01 16.95 -2.21
C PHE A 228 -8.26 17.66 -1.08
N GLU A 229 -6.93 17.64 -1.08
CA GLU A 229 -6.12 18.33 -0.08
C GLU A 229 -6.35 19.84 -0.11
N GLN A 230 -6.43 20.45 -1.29
CA GLN A 230 -6.65 21.89 -1.44
C GLN A 230 -8.04 22.33 -0.99
N ALA A 231 -9.06 21.51 -1.23
CA ALA A 231 -10.43 21.78 -0.79
C ALA A 231 -10.58 21.71 0.74
N THR A 232 -9.82 20.85 1.41
CA THR A 232 -10.04 20.52 2.83
C THR A 232 -9.01 21.11 3.79
N LYS A 233 -7.72 21.05 3.42
CA LYS A 233 -6.57 21.43 4.25
C LYS A 233 -6.65 20.85 5.68
N HIS A 234 -7.10 19.60 5.81
CA HIS A 234 -7.35 18.98 7.12
C HIS A 234 -6.10 18.91 8.01
N ARG A 235 -4.90 18.76 7.45
CA ARG A 235 -3.67 18.57 8.22
C ARG A 235 -3.36 19.76 9.12
N LYS A 236 -3.25 19.50 10.43
CA LYS A 236 -2.75 20.43 11.45
C LYS A 236 -1.35 20.01 11.89
N MET A 237 -0.55 20.97 12.36
CA MET A 237 0.71 20.63 13.03
C MET A 237 0.42 20.00 14.40
N PRO A 238 1.14 18.93 14.80
CA PRO A 238 0.97 18.34 16.13
C PRO A 238 1.43 19.33 17.20
N ASN A 239 0.71 19.38 18.31
CA ASN A 239 1.17 20.13 19.48
C ASN A 239 2.18 19.27 20.25
N LEU A 240 3.41 19.79 20.41
CA LEU A 240 4.52 19.10 21.09
C LEU A 240 4.79 19.65 22.50
N SER A 241 3.96 20.59 22.96
CA SER A 241 4.06 21.22 24.29
C SER A 241 3.76 20.24 25.42
#